data_AF-A0A2I1GD09-F1
#
_entry.id   AF-A0A2I1GD09-F1
#
_cell.length_a   1.000
_cell.length_b   1.000
_cell.length_c   1.000
_cell.angle_alpha   90.00
_cell.angle_beta   90.00
_cell.angle_gamma   90.00
#
_symmetry.space_group_name_H-M   'P 1'
#
loop_
_entity.id
_entity.type
_entity.pdbx_description
1 polymer ?
#
loop_
_entity_poly.entity_id
_entity_poly.type
_entity_poly.pdbx_seq_one_letter_code
_entity_poly.pdbx_strand_id
1 'polypeptide(L)'
;MKPQSFYLLTVFFMCLFVLKSQATKVSILENVGAFCRIWIEDSNHKRIAGDGKGHYRVCDTVSYNHIEFSDQEYYIVAKVLASFEKQKRRGPFKGEHYCSIHGEVDSWDFDC
;
A
#
# COMPACT_ATOMS: atom_id res chain seq x y z
N MET A 1 8.53 3.76 -47.71
CA MET A 1 8.20 4.36 -46.39
C MET A 1 9.49 4.83 -45.74
N LYS A 2 9.60 6.09 -45.30
CA LYS A 2 10.84 6.64 -44.73
C LYS A 2 11.07 6.11 -43.31
N PRO A 3 12.24 5.50 -42.99
CA PRO A 3 12.50 4.89 -41.69
C PRO A 3 12.52 5.92 -40.54
N GLN A 4 12.74 7.20 -40.84
CA GLN A 4 12.71 8.30 -39.86
C GLN A 4 11.40 8.39 -39.07
N SER A 5 10.27 8.03 -39.68
CA SER A 5 8.97 8.05 -39.00
C SER A 5 8.82 6.92 -37.97
N PHE A 6 9.50 5.79 -38.17
CA PHE A 6 9.47 4.67 -37.22
C PHE A 6 10.27 4.96 -35.96
N TYR A 7 11.44 5.61 -36.10
CA TYR A 7 12.27 6.00 -34.97
C TYR A 7 11.60 7.05 -34.06
N LEU A 8 10.85 8.00 -34.64
CA LEU A 8 10.10 8.99 -33.87
C LEU A 8 8.96 8.36 -33.06
N LEU A 9 8.25 7.39 -33.64
CA LEU A 9 7.21 6.63 -32.96
C LEU A 9 7.78 5.77 -31.83
N THR A 10 8.89 5.06 -32.04
CA THR A 10 9.50 4.22 -30.99
C THR A 10 10.05 5.06 -29.84
N VAL A 11 10.67 6.22 -30.12
CA VAL A 11 11.14 7.15 -29.09
C VAL A 11 9.95 7.73 -28.31
N PHE A 12 8.87 8.11 -28.98
CA PHE A 12 7.66 8.63 -28.33
C PHE A 12 7.01 7.58 -27.40
N PHE A 13 6.89 6.32 -27.85
CA PHE A 13 6.40 5.23 -27.01
C PHE A 13 7.31 4.99 -25.81
N MET A 14 8.64 4.93 -26.00
CA MET A 14 9.60 4.79 -24.89
C MET A 14 9.49 5.94 -23.88
N CYS A 15 9.34 7.19 -24.32
CA CYS A 15 9.18 8.34 -23.42
C CYS A 15 7.88 8.27 -22.60
N LEU A 16 6.77 7.80 -23.17
CA LEU A 16 5.52 7.60 -22.44
C LEU A 16 5.62 6.51 -21.36
N PHE A 17 6.46 5.49 -21.55
CA PHE A 17 6.72 4.48 -20.52
C PHE A 17 7.53 5.03 -19.34
N VAL A 18 8.46 5.96 -19.58
CA VAL A 18 9.30 6.55 -18.52
C VAL A 18 8.54 7.57 -17.66
N LEU A 19 7.50 8.22 -18.20
CA LEU A 19 6.73 9.27 -17.52
C LEU A 19 5.83 8.80 -16.35
N LYS A 20 5.75 7.50 -16.04
CA LYS A 20 4.74 6.94 -15.12
C LYS A 20 5.24 6.08 -13.95
N SER A 21 6.49 6.24 -13.51
CA SER A 21 6.94 5.61 -12.26
C SER A 21 7.13 6.64 -11.14
N GLN A 22 6.08 7.40 -10.80
CA GLN A 22 6.08 8.02 -9.47
C GLN A 22 5.70 6.94 -8.46
N ALA A 23 6.52 6.80 -7.43
CA ALA A 23 6.27 5.89 -6.32
C ALA A 23 5.58 6.68 -5.20
N THR A 24 4.47 6.17 -4.70
CA THR A 24 3.80 6.64 -3.49
C THR A 24 4.34 5.88 -2.31
N LYS A 25 4.61 6.59 -1.21
CA LYS A 25 5.01 5.99 0.07
C LYS A 25 3.91 6.16 1.10
N VAL A 26 3.50 5.06 1.72
CA VAL A 26 2.63 5.05 2.90
C VAL A 26 3.45 4.71 4.12
N SER A 27 3.25 5.43 5.21
CA SER A 27 3.91 5.18 6.48
C SER A 27 2.89 4.74 7.53
N ILE A 28 3.14 3.62 8.20
CA ILE A 28 2.24 3.09 9.24
C ILE A 28 3.01 2.97 10.54
N LEU A 29 2.50 3.61 11.60
CA LEU A 29 2.94 3.37 12.96
C LEU A 29 2.24 2.15 13.53
N GLU A 30 3.00 1.23 14.12
CA GLU A 30 2.50 -0.05 14.60
C GLU A 30 2.67 -0.18 16.12
N ASN A 31 1.57 -0.47 16.83
CA ASN A 31 1.56 -0.57 18.28
C ASN A 31 0.36 -1.39 18.83
N VAL A 32 0.19 -2.63 18.36
CA VAL A 32 -0.96 -3.50 18.74
C VAL A 32 -0.58 -4.61 19.74
N GLY A 33 0.71 -4.86 19.95
CA GLY A 33 1.14 -5.97 20.80
C GLY A 33 0.85 -7.36 20.20
N ALA A 34 0.68 -7.46 18.88
CA ALA A 34 0.17 -8.66 18.21
C ALA A 34 0.77 -8.87 16.82
N PHE A 35 0.52 -10.04 16.24
CA PHE A 35 0.79 -10.24 14.82
C PHE A 35 -0.26 -9.54 13.97
N CYS A 36 0.15 -8.71 13.02
CA CYS A 36 -0.75 -8.03 12.10
C CYS A 36 -0.30 -8.17 10.66
N ARG A 37 -1.20 -7.77 9.75
CA ARG A 37 -0.99 -7.75 8.32
C ARG A 37 -1.52 -6.44 7.78
N ILE A 38 -0.71 -5.73 7.02
CA ILE A 38 -1.07 -4.44 6.42
C ILE A 38 -0.72 -4.46 4.93
N TRP A 39 -1.69 -4.12 4.09
CA TRP A 39 -1.51 -4.14 2.64
C TRP A 39 -2.26 -3.01 1.96
N ILE A 40 -1.85 -2.75 0.73
CA ILE A 40 -2.44 -1.71 -0.12
C ILE A 40 -3.29 -2.37 -1.18
N GLU A 41 -4.52 -1.88 -1.36
CA GLU A 41 -5.45 -2.29 -2.41
C GLU A 41 -5.66 -1.15 -3.41
N ASP A 42 -5.80 -1.50 -4.69
CA ASP A 42 -6.28 -0.57 -5.72
C ASP A 42 -7.80 -0.34 -5.62
N SER A 43 -8.33 0.49 -6.52
CA SER A 43 -9.77 0.79 -6.61
C SER A 43 -10.65 -0.43 -6.94
N ASN A 44 -10.06 -1.53 -7.41
CA ASN A 44 -10.74 -2.80 -7.69
C ASN A 44 -10.61 -3.80 -6.52
N HIS A 45 -10.13 -3.36 -5.35
CA HIS A 45 -9.86 -4.20 -4.18
C HIS A 45 -8.83 -5.31 -4.44
N LYS A 46 -7.93 -5.11 -5.41
CA LYS A 46 -6.81 -6.00 -5.65
C LYS A 46 -5.60 -5.50 -4.88
N ARG A 47 -4.93 -6.42 -4.15
CA ARG A 47 -3.68 -6.07 -3.48
C ARG A 47 -2.60 -5.72 -4.50
N ILE A 48 -1.99 -4.56 -4.30
CA ILE A 48 -0.89 -4.04 -5.13
C ILE A 48 0.45 -3.93 -4.37
N ALA A 49 0.42 -3.84 -3.03
CA ALA A 49 1.64 -3.79 -2.21
C ALA A 49 1.40 -4.22 -0.74
N GLY A 50 2.47 -4.24 0.06
CA GLY A 50 2.45 -4.64 1.46
C GLY A 50 2.37 -6.15 1.67
N ASP A 51 1.85 -6.56 2.82
CA ASP A 51 1.97 -7.93 3.31
C ASP A 51 1.25 -8.99 2.44
N GLY A 52 1.97 -10.10 2.24
CA GLY A 52 1.56 -11.34 1.58
C GLY A 52 0.28 -11.97 2.13
N LYS A 53 -0.40 -12.84 1.36
CA LYS A 53 -1.67 -13.45 1.83
C LYS A 53 -1.30 -14.45 2.92
N GLY A 54 -1.75 -14.21 4.15
CA GLY A 54 -1.34 -15.02 5.31
C GLY A 54 0.04 -14.69 5.87
N HIS A 55 0.73 -13.67 5.33
CA HIS A 55 2.02 -13.23 5.84
C HIS A 55 1.76 -12.21 6.96
N TYR A 56 1.43 -12.73 8.13
CA TYR A 56 1.35 -11.93 9.35
C TYR A 56 2.74 -11.75 9.92
N ARG A 57 3.01 -10.56 10.47
CA ARG A 57 4.28 -10.21 11.11
C ARG A 57 4.01 -9.52 12.43
N VAL A 58 5.02 -9.44 13.29
CA VAL A 58 4.89 -8.80 14.60
C VAL A 58 4.66 -7.30 14.42
N CYS A 59 3.65 -6.77 15.10
CA CYS A 59 3.26 -5.36 15.16
C CYS A 59 3.16 -4.93 16.65
N ASP A 60 4.13 -5.34 17.46
CA ASP A 60 4.16 -5.16 18.92
C ASP A 60 5.06 -4.02 19.39
N THR A 61 5.91 -3.51 18.50
CA THR A 61 6.91 -2.50 18.80
C THR A 61 6.56 -1.25 18.01
N VAL A 62 6.56 -0.11 18.72
CA VAL A 62 6.42 1.23 18.15
C VAL A 62 7.44 1.39 17.02
N SER A 63 7.00 1.10 15.81
CA SER A 63 7.83 1.01 14.62
C SER A 63 7.08 1.60 13.44
N TYR A 64 7.84 2.17 12.51
CA TYR A 64 7.31 2.72 11.28
C TYR A 64 7.54 1.71 10.16
N ASN A 65 6.45 1.19 9.61
CA ASN A 65 6.48 0.42 8.39
C ASN A 65 6.22 1.33 7.19
N HIS A 66 7.02 1.17 6.14
CA HIS A 66 6.89 1.93 4.92
C HIS A 66 6.52 1.00 3.77
N ILE A 67 5.44 1.34 3.06
CA ILE A 67 5.00 0.58 1.89
C ILE A 67 5.03 1.50 0.68
N GLU A 68 5.85 1.14 -0.30
CA GLU A 68 6.00 1.88 -1.55
C GLU A 68 5.31 1.14 -2.70
N PHE A 69 4.62 1.88 -3.58
CA PHE A 69 3.89 1.34 -4.72
C PHE A 69 3.69 2.40 -5.81
N SER A 70 3.22 2.00 -6.99
CA SER A 70 2.97 2.94 -8.10
C SER A 70 1.85 3.91 -7.75
N ASP A 71 2.06 5.20 -8.05
CA ASP A 71 1.09 6.26 -7.80
C ASP A 71 -0.24 6.02 -8.50
N GLN A 72 -1.29 5.89 -7.68
CA GLN A 72 -2.67 5.63 -8.07
C GLN A 72 -3.59 5.90 -6.87
N GLU A 73 -4.91 5.87 -7.07
CA GLU A 73 -5.85 5.84 -5.94
C GLU A 73 -5.80 4.49 -5.23
N TYR A 74 -5.75 4.50 -3.91
CA TYR A 74 -5.56 3.28 -3.13
C TYR A 74 -6.32 3.28 -1.80
N TYR A 75 -6.38 2.09 -1.20
CA TYR A 75 -6.88 1.85 0.14
C TYR A 75 -5.80 1.16 0.97
N ILE A 76 -5.76 1.47 2.27
CA ILE A 76 -4.88 0.78 3.22
C ILE A 76 -5.76 -0.16 4.03
N VAL A 77 -5.36 -1.42 4.12
CA VAL A 77 -6.11 -2.46 4.82
C VAL A 77 -5.23 -3.08 5.90
N ALA A 78 -5.78 -3.18 7.11
CA ALA A 78 -5.14 -3.82 8.24
C ALA A 78 -5.98 -4.99 8.76
N LYS A 79 -5.30 -6.03 9.22
CA LYS A 79 -5.90 -7.16 9.94
C LYS A 79 -4.96 -7.65 11.03
N VAL A 80 -5.48 -7.80 12.24
CA VAL A 80 -4.76 -8.41 13.36
C VAL A 80 -5.05 -9.90 13.39
N LEU A 81 -4.00 -10.72 13.59
CA LEU A 81 -4.13 -12.17 13.73
C LEU A 81 -4.81 -12.51 15.06
N ALA A 82 -5.66 -13.54 15.06
CA ALA A 82 -6.43 -13.99 16.23
C ALA A 82 -7.46 -12.98 16.78
N SER A 83 -7.53 -11.76 16.25
CA SER A 83 -8.57 -10.77 16.54
C SER A 83 -9.93 -11.24 16.05
N PHE A 84 -10.97 -11.06 16.88
CA PHE A 84 -12.36 -11.18 16.44
C PHE A 84 -12.87 -9.96 15.66
N GLU A 85 -12.14 -8.84 15.67
CA GLU A 85 -12.50 -7.68 14.87
C GLU A 85 -12.36 -7.96 13.37
N LYS A 86 -13.25 -7.36 12.59
CA LYS A 86 -13.16 -7.38 11.13
C LYS A 86 -11.92 -6.60 10.68
N GLN A 87 -11.38 -6.97 9.51
CA GLN A 87 -10.34 -6.15 8.87
C GLN A 87 -10.81 -4.70 8.71
N LYS A 88 -9.93 -3.75 8.95
CA LYS A 88 -10.22 -2.31 8.82
C LYS A 88 -9.63 -1.80 7.51
N ARG A 89 -10.42 -1.04 6.77
CA ARG A 89 -10.03 -0.41 5.50
C ARG A 89 -10.15 1.11 5.63
N ARG A 90 -9.16 1.83 5.12
CA ARG A 90 -9.10 3.30 5.09
C ARG A 90 -8.82 3.78 3.67
N GLY A 91 -9.32 4.97 3.35
CA GLY A 91 -9.29 5.56 2.01
C GLY A 91 -10.70 5.71 1.39
N PRO A 92 -10.78 6.07 0.10
CA PRO A 92 -9.67 6.15 -0.85
C PRO A 92 -8.68 7.29 -0.53
N PHE A 93 -7.40 7.07 -0.87
CA PHE A 93 -6.32 8.06 -0.74
C PHE A 93 -5.63 8.30 -2.07
N LYS A 94 -4.93 9.45 -2.17
CA LYS A 94 -4.01 9.80 -3.26
C LYS A 94 -2.75 10.43 -2.67
N GLY A 95 -1.59 10.12 -3.25
CA GLY A 95 -0.31 10.57 -2.72
C GLY A 95 0.06 9.91 -1.38
N GLU A 96 1.09 10.44 -0.73
CA GLU A 96 1.60 9.91 0.53
C GLU A 96 0.58 10.04 1.66
N HIS A 97 0.55 9.06 2.55
CA HIS A 97 -0.34 9.07 3.70
C HIS A 97 0.29 8.39 4.91
N TYR A 98 -0.18 8.78 6.08
CA TYR A 98 0.26 8.26 7.36
C TYR A 98 -0.90 7.63 8.10
N CYS A 99 -0.68 6.45 8.67
CA CYS A 99 -1.67 5.77 9.51
C CYS A 99 -1.03 5.26 10.79
N SER A 100 -1.87 4.92 11.77
CA SER A 100 -1.49 4.26 13.00
C SER A 100 -2.39 3.05 13.24
N ILE A 101 -1.81 1.91 13.57
CA ILE A 101 -2.52 0.74 14.10
C ILE A 101 -2.10 0.56 15.56
N HIS A 102 -3.04 0.59 16.49
CA HIS A 102 -2.73 0.58 17.92
C HIS A 102 -3.81 -0.12 18.77
N GLY A 103 -3.47 -0.52 19.99
CA GLY A 103 -4.40 -1.17 20.93
C GLY A 103 -3.99 -2.60 21.26
N GLU A 104 -4.97 -3.48 21.45
CA GLU A 104 -4.77 -4.90 21.81
C GLU A 104 -5.42 -5.83 20.77
N VAL A 105 -5.10 -7.13 20.81
CA VAL A 105 -5.55 -8.14 19.83
C VAL A 105 -7.04 -8.05 19.51
N ASP A 106 -7.91 -7.98 20.53
CA ASP A 106 -9.38 -7.97 20.37
C ASP A 106 -10.01 -6.57 20.51
N SER A 107 -9.19 -5.54 20.65
CA SER A 107 -9.63 -4.14 20.77
C SER A 107 -8.53 -3.24 20.22
N TRP A 108 -8.46 -3.11 18.90
CA TRP A 108 -7.43 -2.32 18.21
C TRP A 108 -8.07 -1.29 17.31
N ASP A 109 -7.43 -0.14 17.13
CA ASP A 109 -7.84 0.90 16.20
C ASP A 109 -6.91 1.01 15.00
N PHE A 110 -7.44 1.60 13.94
CA PHE A 110 -6.70 1.84 12.71
C PHE A 110 -7.05 3.21 12.17
N ASP A 111 -6.18 4.17 12.40
CA ASP A 111 -6.46 5.59 12.16
C ASP A 111 -5.56 6.12 11.05
N CYS A 112 -6.21 6.80 10.11
CA CYS A 112 -5.71 7.49 8.94
C CYS A 112 -6.67 8.69 8.78
#